data_AF-A0A538EAL3-F1
#
_entry.id   AF-A0A538EAL3-F1
#
_cell.length_a   1.000
_cell.length_b   1.000
_cell.length_c   1.000
_cell.angle_alpha   90.00
_cell.angle_beta   90.00
_cell.angle_gamma   90.00
#
_symmetry.space_group_name_H-M   'P 1'
#
loop_
_entity.id
_entity.type
_entity.pdbx_description
1 polymer ?
#
loop_
_entity_poly.entity_id
_entity_poly.type
_entity_poly.pdbx_seq_one_letter_code
_entity_poly.pdbx_strand_id
1 'polypeptide(L)'
;MLVLTRKPKQSIMIGDDVEVTVLSIDGEKVRLGIQAPSDVPVHRIEIYMAIQQEHGEGGDREDVGSEVDDPLRALVRLARDERRAGRVSGQASRDMRTT
;
A
#
# COMPACT_ATOMS: atom_id res chain seq x y z
N MET A 1 10.96 15.63 -17.95
CA MET A 1 9.93 16.48 -18.56
C MET A 1 9.88 16.18 -20.05
N LEU A 2 8.72 15.77 -20.58
CA LEU A 2 8.49 15.55 -22.01
C LEU A 2 7.69 16.73 -22.58
N VAL A 3 8.09 17.28 -23.72
CA VAL A 3 7.44 18.46 -24.32
C VAL A 3 6.83 18.06 -25.66
N LEU A 4 5.53 18.28 -25.81
CA LEU A 4 4.77 17.98 -27.01
C LEU A 4 3.97 19.21 -27.44
N THR A 5 4.08 19.58 -28.71
CA THR A 5 3.26 20.64 -29.30
C THR A 5 2.04 20.03 -29.97
N ARG A 6 0.85 20.50 -29.61
CA ARG A 6 -0.43 20.07 -30.18
C ARG A 6 -1.22 21.27 -30.69
N LYS A 7 -1.97 21.06 -31.77
CA LYS A 7 -2.96 22.02 -32.29
C LYS A 7 -4.29 21.85 -31.55
N PRO A 8 -5.22 22.82 -31.65
CA PRO A 8 -6.59 22.65 -31.15
C PRO A 8 -7.22 21.38 -31.74
N LYS A 9 -8.05 20.71 -30.95
CA LYS A 9 -8.71 19.43 -31.20
C LYS A 9 -7.79 18.21 -31.32
N GLN A 10 -6.50 18.35 -30.98
CA GLN A 10 -5.63 17.19 -30.86
C GLN A 10 -5.54 16.72 -29.42
N SER A 11 -5.37 15.41 -29.24
CA SER A 11 -5.23 14.78 -27.94
C SER A 11 -3.86 14.13 -27.74
N ILE A 12 -3.53 13.89 -26.46
CA ILE A 12 -2.36 13.21 -25.96
C ILE A 12 -2.86 12.15 -24.99
N MET A 13 -2.37 10.92 -25.12
CA MET A 13 -2.62 9.84 -24.17
C MET A 13 -1.49 9.77 -23.15
N ILE A 14 -1.84 9.58 -21.87
CA ILE A 14 -0.91 9.33 -20.76
C ILE A 14 -1.28 7.98 -20.16
N GLY A 15 -0.36 7.01 -20.24
CA GLY A 15 -0.71 5.61 -19.95
C GLY A 15 -1.79 5.11 -20.92
N ASP A 16 -2.73 4.33 -20.40
CA ASP A 16 -3.83 3.76 -21.18
C ASP A 16 -5.20 4.39 -20.85
N ASP A 17 -5.29 5.11 -19.73
CA ASP A 17 -6.59 5.55 -19.17
C ASP A 17 -6.80 7.07 -19.17
N VAL A 18 -5.75 7.87 -19.40
CA VAL A 18 -5.84 9.33 -19.34
C VAL A 18 -5.66 9.96 -20.72
N GLU A 19 -6.69 10.65 -21.20
CA GLU A 19 -6.66 11.43 -22.44
C GLU A 19 -6.71 12.93 -22.15
N VAL A 20 -5.73 13.68 -22.66
CA VAL A 20 -5.67 15.14 -22.57
C VAL A 20 -5.90 15.72 -23.95
N THR A 21 -7.00 16.44 -24.12
CA THR A 21 -7.41 17.09 -25.37
C THR A 21 -7.26 18.59 -25.29
N VAL A 22 -6.62 19.21 -26.28
CA VAL A 22 -6.61 20.66 -26.42
C VAL A 22 -7.92 21.10 -27.06
N LEU A 23 -8.85 21.68 -26.30
CA LEU A 23 -10.17 22.06 -26.83
C LEU A 23 -10.07 23.34 -27.68
N SER A 24 -9.42 24.37 -27.16
CA SER A 24 -9.23 25.65 -27.86
C SER A 24 -8.06 26.44 -27.28
N ILE A 25 -7.53 27.35 -28.07
CA ILE A 25 -6.48 28.29 -27.66
C ILE A 25 -7.03 29.69 -27.89
N ASP A 26 -7.04 30.51 -26.84
CA ASP A 26 -7.50 31.90 -26.84
C ASP A 26 -6.35 32.78 -26.36
N GLY A 27 -5.51 33.24 -27.30
CA GLY A 27 -4.29 33.98 -26.99
C GLY A 27 -3.36 33.18 -26.08
N GLU A 28 -3.22 33.65 -24.83
CA GLU A 28 -2.40 33.02 -23.79
C GLU A 28 -3.15 31.93 -22.99
N LYS A 29 -4.48 31.85 -23.11
CA LYS A 29 -5.29 30.89 -22.37
C LYS A 29 -5.54 29.64 -23.23
N VAL A 30 -5.32 28.48 -22.63
CA VAL A 30 -5.58 27.19 -23.29
C VAL A 30 -6.69 26.47 -22.54
N ARG A 31 -7.71 26.01 -23.28
CA ARG A 31 -8.72 25.11 -22.73
C ARG A 31 -8.26 23.67 -22.94
N LEU A 32 -8.04 22.98 -21.83
CA LEU A 32 -7.69 21.56 -21.81
C LEU A 32 -8.91 20.77 -21.33
N GLY A 33 -9.28 19.74 -22.08
CA GLY A 33 -10.16 18.68 -21.63
C GLY A 33 -9.29 17.53 -21.12
N ILE A 34 -9.58 17.05 -19.92
CA ILE A 34 -8.88 15.90 -19.34
C ILE A 34 -9.95 14.84 -19.09
N GLN A 35 -9.79 13.69 -19.70
CA GLN A 35 -10.60 12.52 -19.48
C GLN A 35 -9.74 11.48 -18.77
N ALA A 36 -10.15 11.11 -17.57
CA ALA A 36 -9.46 10.15 -16.74
C ALA A 36 -10.52 9.30 -16.00
N PRO A 37 -10.20 8.05 -15.63
CA PRO A 37 -11.06 7.23 -14.80
C PRO A 37 -11.23 7.86 -13.40
N SER A 38 -12.31 7.51 -12.70
CA SER A 38 -12.63 8.08 -11.38
C SER A 38 -11.58 7.77 -10.29
N ASP A 39 -10.74 6.76 -10.53
CA ASP A 39 -9.64 6.38 -9.65
C ASP A 39 -8.49 7.40 -9.66
N VAL A 40 -8.33 8.15 -10.76
CA VAL A 40 -7.27 9.12 -10.94
C VAL A 40 -7.82 10.54 -10.71
N PRO A 41 -7.58 11.15 -9.53
CA PRO A 41 -8.07 12.49 -9.25
C PRO A 41 -7.32 13.54 -10.08
N VAL A 42 -8.06 14.45 -10.72
CA VAL A 42 -7.51 15.54 -11.53
C VAL A 42 -7.71 16.86 -10.78
N HIS A 43 -6.61 17.48 -10.39
CA HIS A 43 -6.61 18.76 -9.67
C HIS A 43 -5.82 19.83 -10.41
N ARG A 44 -6.15 21.09 -10.13
CA ARG A 44 -5.30 22.21 -10.51
C ARG A 44 -4.11 22.26 -9.56
N ILE A 45 -2.92 22.55 -10.10
CA ILE A 45 -1.67 22.42 -9.35
C ILE A 45 -1.65 23.32 -8.10
N GLU A 46 -2.20 24.53 -8.20
CA GLU A 46 -2.28 25.48 -7.10
C GLU A 46 -3.14 24.96 -5.94
N ILE A 47 -4.22 24.24 -6.24
CA ILE A 47 -5.09 23.64 -5.23
C ILE A 47 -4.42 22.41 -4.63
N TYR A 48 -3.81 21.57 -5.47
CA TYR A 48 -3.08 20.38 -5.02
C TYR A 48 -1.94 20.75 -4.05
N MET A 49 -1.16 21.78 -4.38
CA MET A 49 -0.07 22.25 -3.52
C MET A 49 -0.58 22.83 -2.19
N ALA A 50 -1.70 23.56 -2.19
CA ALA A 50 -2.30 24.09 -0.97
C ALA A 50 -2.77 22.96 -0.03
N ILE A 51 -3.45 21.95 -0.58
CA ILE A 51 -3.91 20.78 0.19
C ILE A 51 -2.73 20.00 0.78
N GLN A 52 -1.67 19.79 0.01
CA GLN A 52 -0.48 19.06 0.51
C GLN A 52 0.29 19.86 1.57
N GLN A 53 0.26 21.19 1.54
CA GLN A 53 0.87 22.02 2.58
C GLN A 53 0.04 22.03 3.87
N GLU A 54 -1.28 22.01 3.77
CA GLU A 54 -2.17 21.88 4.94
C GLU A 54 -2.13 20.46 5.55
N HIS A 55 -1.94 19.42 4.72
CA HIS A 55 -1.84 18.02 5.15
C HIS A 55 -0.40 17.55 5.42
N GLY A 56 0.57 18.47 5.51
CA GLY A 56 2.02 18.25 5.44
C GLY A 56 2.68 17.29 6.45
N GLU A 57 1.96 16.48 7.22
CA GLU A 57 2.54 15.39 8.02
C GLU A 57 1.72 14.08 8.05
N GLY A 58 0.63 13.95 7.28
CA GLY A 58 -0.44 13.01 7.68
C GLY A 58 -0.89 11.88 6.75
N GLY A 59 -0.41 11.74 5.51
CA GLY A 59 -1.20 10.92 4.57
C GLY A 59 -0.51 10.38 3.34
N ASP A 60 0.63 9.69 3.50
CA ASP A 60 1.10 8.67 2.54
C ASP A 60 1.83 7.56 3.32
N ARG A 61 1.06 6.80 4.10
CA ARG A 61 1.42 5.44 4.52
C ARG A 61 0.24 4.52 4.30
N GLU A 62 -0.12 4.32 3.05
CA GLU A 62 -0.88 3.15 2.63
C GLU A 62 -0.13 2.46 1.50
N ASP A 63 1.10 2.04 1.81
CA ASP A 63 1.66 0.82 1.23
C ASP A 63 1.54 -0.27 2.32
N VAL A 64 0.29 -0.62 2.63
CA VAL A 64 0.00 -1.87 3.33
C VAL A 64 0.11 -2.97 2.29
N GLY A 65 1.36 -3.29 1.95
CA GLY A 65 1.74 -4.59 1.40
C GLY A 65 1.49 -5.64 2.49
N SER A 66 0.25 -6.08 2.57
CA SER A 66 -0.17 -7.27 3.29
C SER A 66 0.52 -8.50 2.70
N GLU A 67 1.47 -9.07 3.42
CA GLU A 67 1.77 -10.50 3.41
C GLU A 67 2.57 -10.87 4.67
N VAL A 68 1.94 -10.68 5.84
CA VAL A 68 2.31 -11.42 7.06
C VAL A 68 1.46 -12.69 7.15
N ASP A 69 1.62 -13.57 6.15
CA ASP A 69 1.29 -14.99 6.29
C ASP A 69 2.61 -15.76 6.32
N ASP A 70 3.28 -15.75 7.47
CA ASP A 70 4.31 -16.76 7.75
C ASP A 70 3.85 -17.67 8.90
N PRO A 71 3.10 -18.76 8.59
CA PRO A 71 2.69 -19.74 9.59
C PRO A 71 3.88 -20.44 10.26
N LEU A 72 5.09 -20.30 9.70
CA LEU A 72 6.30 -20.95 10.19
C LEU A 72 6.75 -20.41 11.55
N ARG A 73 6.42 -19.16 11.90
CA ARG A 73 6.78 -18.56 13.20
C ARG A 73 5.95 -19.10 14.37
N ALA A 74 4.71 -19.53 14.13
CA ALA A 74 3.85 -20.14 15.15
C ALA A 74 4.31 -21.58 15.48
N LEU A 75 4.72 -22.35 14.46
CA LEU A 75 5.18 -23.73 14.62
C LEU A 75 6.51 -23.81 15.38
N VAL A 76 7.44 -22.88 15.11
CA VAL A 76 8.76 -22.84 15.78
C VAL A 76 8.65 -22.53 17.28
N ARG A 77 7.60 -21.84 17.72
CA ARG A 77 7.37 -21.56 19.16
C ARG A 77 6.76 -22.76 19.90
N LEU A 78 5.77 -23.42 19.30
CA LEU A 78 5.12 -24.60 19.90
C LEU A 78 6.05 -25.82 19.94
N ALA A 79 6.90 -26.02 18.93
CA ALA A 79 7.85 -27.14 18.89
C ALA A 79 8.96 -27.05 19.97
N ARG A 80 9.19 -25.88 20.58
CA ARG A 80 10.13 -25.73 21.69
C ARG A 80 9.52 -25.99 23.06
N ASP A 81 8.22 -25.74 23.23
CA ASP A 81 7.56 -25.88 24.54
C ASP A 81 7.08 -27.32 24.83
N GLU A 82 6.74 -28.12 23.82
CA GLU A 82 6.15 -29.46 24.05
C GLU A 82 7.15 -30.57 24.42
N ARG A 83 8.47 -30.30 24.42
CA ARG A 83 9.47 -31.27 24.92
C ARG A 83 9.62 -31.23 26.45
N ARG A 84 8.96 -30.30 27.16
CA ARG A 84 9.10 -30.15 28.63
C ARG A 84 7.99 -30.81 29.45
N ALA A 85 6.91 -31.31 28.83
CA ALA A 85 5.71 -31.75 29.54
C ALA A 85 5.32 -33.23 29.37
N GLY A 86 6.26 -34.11 28.97
CA GLY A 86 5.93 -35.49 28.58
C GLY A 86 6.85 -36.59 29.11
N ARG A 87 7.26 -36.56 30.39
CA ARG A 87 7.74 -37.77 31.10
C ARG A 87 7.80 -37.58 32.63
N VAL A 88 6.64 -37.38 33.26
CA VAL A 88 6.51 -37.60 34.71
C VAL A 88 5.33 -38.54 34.94
N SER A 89 5.50 -39.80 34.52
CA SER A 89 4.68 -40.92 34.97
C SER A 89 5.62 -42.02 35.46
N GLY A 90 5.62 -42.22 36.77
CA GLY A 90 6.51 -43.15 37.45
C GLY A 90 6.50 -42.98 38.97
N GLN A 91 5.35 -42.70 39.57
CA GLN A 91 5.11 -43.05 40.98
C GLN A 91 5.16 -44.57 41.11
N ALA A 92 5.96 -45.10 42.02
CA ALA A 92 5.44 -45.77 43.21
C ALA A 92 6.50 -46.67 43.86
N SER A 93 6.75 -46.36 45.12
CA SER A 93 6.84 -47.34 46.21
C SER A 93 7.79 -48.53 46.07
N ARG A 94 8.92 -48.44 46.77
CA ARG A 94 9.29 -49.38 47.84
C ARG A 94 10.56 -48.86 48.50
N ASP A 95 10.50 -48.62 49.81
CA ASP A 95 11.45 -49.16 50.78
C ASP A 95 11.15 -48.61 52.18
N MET A 96 10.30 -49.36 52.88
CA MET A 96 10.23 -49.38 54.34
C MET A 96 10.38 -50.84 54.73
N ARG A 97 11.60 -51.24 55.11
CA ARG A 97 11.87 -52.48 55.85
C ARG A 97 13.23 -52.40 56.53
N THR A 98 13.17 -52.56 57.86
CA THR A 98 14.17 -53.21 58.74
C THR A 98 15.49 -52.46 58.90
N THR A 99 15.99 -52.13 60.09
CA THR A 99 16.19 -52.96 61.29
C THR A 99 16.41 -52.06 62.50
#